data_AF-A0A4S2AGQ1-F1
#
_entry.id   AF-A0A4S2AGQ1-F1
#
_cell.length_a   1.000
_cell.length_b   1.000
_cell.length_c   1.000
_cell.angle_alpha   90.00
_cell.angle_beta   90.00
_cell.angle_gamma   90.00
#
_symmetry.space_group_name_H-M   'P 1'
#
loop_
_entity.id
_entity.type
_entity.pdbx_description
1 polymer ?
#
loop_
_entity_poly.entity_id
_entity_poly.type
_entity_poly.pdbx_seq_one_letter_code
_entity_poly.pdbx_strand_id
1 'polypeptide(L)'
;MLRKKCRVDGRPTVSEWPVRIWSAEEIPEQYAEAVNAWIKGAFSDYQFVHAPKRRTSQQSYAYVFGYGKDRILFFRESETGGEAAIRKEEILRQQIAAVSVERELLKIKIILHYHDAEGQKGLEFPYVPSVYYLYDPFLNWILGREKEFMPGVAEREHPRPRKLYHESLAMFNFSLEAYRLGDGFDDYRYESKVHRRKWLPGKKTLEEWLEIPMEYGKFELHSLGYFRKWTYYLSGKVSKI
;
A
#
# COMPACT_ATOMS: atom_id res chain seq x y z
N MET A 1 -41.55 4.50 28.75
CA MET A 1 -41.20 4.87 27.35
C MET A 1 -39.87 4.23 26.98
N LEU A 2 -39.89 3.15 26.21
CA LEU A 2 -38.67 2.53 25.65
C LEU A 2 -38.23 3.36 24.45
N ARG A 3 -37.11 4.11 24.57
CA ARG A 3 -36.46 4.75 23.43
C ARG A 3 -36.08 3.65 22.43
N LYS A 4 -36.75 3.60 21.27
CA LYS A 4 -36.27 2.85 20.10
C LYS A 4 -34.84 3.33 19.83
N LYS A 5 -33.83 2.48 20.09
CA LYS A 5 -32.47 2.70 19.57
C LYS A 5 -32.62 2.78 18.06
N CYS A 6 -32.51 3.99 17.52
CA CYS A 6 -32.37 4.19 16.08
C CYS A 6 -31.13 3.41 15.68
N ARG A 7 -31.31 2.27 15.01
CA ARG A 7 -30.23 1.40 14.59
C ARG A 7 -29.51 2.16 13.47
N VAL A 8 -28.42 2.85 13.81
CA VAL A 8 -27.59 3.57 12.84
C VAL A 8 -27.26 2.60 11.72
N ASP A 9 -27.53 2.98 10.48
CA ASP A 9 -27.18 2.15 9.33
C ASP A 9 -25.67 1.87 9.36
N GLY A 10 -25.32 0.59 9.47
CA GLY A 10 -23.95 0.11 9.62
C GLY A 10 -23.27 -0.20 8.29
N ARG A 11 -23.92 0.10 7.16
CA ARG A 11 -23.36 -0.10 5.83
C ARG A 11 -22.28 0.94 5.54
N PRO A 12 -21.15 0.55 4.92
CA PRO A 12 -20.16 1.50 4.44
C PRO A 12 -20.78 2.49 3.45
N THR A 13 -20.52 3.78 3.62
CA THR A 13 -20.89 4.84 2.68
C THR A 13 -19.64 5.36 1.98
N VAL A 14 -19.82 6.03 0.83
CA VAL A 14 -18.71 6.65 0.07
C VAL A 14 -17.97 7.70 0.91
N SER A 15 -18.61 8.28 1.92
CA SER A 15 -17.97 9.18 2.89
C SER A 15 -16.90 8.51 3.77
N GLU A 16 -16.84 7.17 3.79
CA GLU A 16 -15.79 6.41 4.48
C GLU A 16 -14.63 6.02 3.54
N TRP A 17 -14.64 6.49 2.29
CA TRP A 17 -13.62 6.17 1.31
C TRP A 17 -12.56 7.26 1.27
N PRO A 18 -11.27 6.90 1.06
CA PRO A 18 -10.25 7.87 0.79
C PRO A 18 -10.58 8.76 -0.41
N VAL A 19 -10.25 10.05 -0.31
CA VAL A 19 -10.46 11.06 -1.34
C VAL A 19 -9.17 11.80 -1.64
N ARG A 20 -8.99 12.18 -2.90
CA ARG A 20 -7.92 13.11 -3.29
C ARG A 20 -8.29 14.51 -2.80
N ILE A 21 -7.28 15.23 -2.31
CA ILE A 21 -7.38 16.65 -1.98
C ILE A 21 -6.85 17.44 -3.18
N TRP A 22 -7.69 18.26 -3.80
CA TRP A 22 -7.37 19.00 -5.02
C TRP A 22 -6.78 20.38 -4.77
N SER A 23 -7.11 20.97 -3.63
CA SER A 23 -6.63 22.30 -3.23
C SER A 23 -6.46 22.40 -1.72
N ALA A 24 -5.79 23.47 -1.26
CA ALA A 24 -5.50 23.65 0.16
C ALA A 24 -6.78 23.80 1.01
N GLU A 25 -7.86 24.30 0.42
CA GLU A 25 -9.16 24.50 1.09
C GLU A 25 -9.88 23.17 1.39
N GLU A 26 -9.52 22.08 0.71
CA GLU A 26 -10.09 20.75 0.93
C GLU A 26 -9.37 19.97 2.04
N ILE A 27 -8.25 20.49 2.57
CA ILE A 27 -7.54 19.85 3.67
C ILE A 27 -8.42 19.92 4.93
N PRO A 28 -8.67 18.79 5.63
CA PRO A 28 -9.43 18.84 6.87
C PRO A 28 -8.79 19.80 7.87
N GLU A 29 -9.60 20.66 8.48
CA GLU A 29 -9.16 21.80 9.31
C GLU A 29 -8.09 21.43 10.34
N GLN A 30 -8.27 20.28 10.99
CA GLN A 30 -7.32 19.74 11.98
C GLN A 30 -5.91 19.52 11.44
N TYR A 31 -5.73 19.33 10.13
CA TYR A 31 -4.43 19.13 9.48
C TYR A 31 -3.94 20.36 8.68
N ALA A 32 -4.79 21.36 8.45
CA ALA A 32 -4.56 22.43 7.49
C ALA A 32 -3.28 23.22 7.78
N GLU A 33 -3.09 23.68 9.02
CA GLU A 33 -1.89 24.44 9.42
C GLU A 33 -0.61 23.64 9.18
N ALA A 34 -0.58 22.38 9.64
CA ALA A 34 0.60 21.54 9.55
C ALA A 34 0.93 21.10 8.11
N VAL A 35 -0.08 20.86 7.27
CA VAL A 35 0.09 20.56 5.85
C VAL A 35 0.61 21.80 5.11
N ASN A 36 -0.01 22.96 5.31
CA ASN A 36 0.39 24.20 4.66
C ASN A 36 1.82 24.62 5.02
N ALA A 37 2.23 24.42 6.28
CA ALA A 37 3.60 24.66 6.71
C ALA A 37 4.63 23.68 6.10
N TRP A 38 4.22 22.48 5.68
CA TRP A 38 5.11 21.49 5.09
C TRP A 38 5.34 21.69 3.59
N ILE A 39 4.34 22.21 2.88
CA ILE A 39 4.39 22.49 1.44
C ILE A 39 5.48 23.52 1.15
N LYS A 40 6.37 23.20 0.21
CA LYS A 40 7.41 24.13 -0.28
C LYS A 40 7.13 24.43 -1.74
N GLY A 41 6.66 25.63 -2.06
CA GLY A 41 6.29 26.04 -3.42
C GLY A 41 4.81 25.86 -3.70
N ALA A 42 4.45 25.45 -4.92
CA ALA A 42 3.05 25.33 -5.32
C ALA A 42 2.40 24.05 -4.77
N PHE A 43 1.12 24.12 -4.38
CA PHE A 43 0.35 22.95 -3.94
C PHE A 43 0.33 21.85 -5.01
N SER A 44 0.29 22.23 -6.29
CA SER A 44 0.30 21.33 -7.46
C SER A 44 1.53 20.44 -7.56
N ASP A 45 2.63 20.79 -6.87
CA ASP A 45 3.85 19.98 -6.87
C ASP A 45 3.69 18.70 -6.02
N TYR A 46 2.60 18.60 -5.27
CA TYR A 46 2.30 17.53 -4.34
C TYR A 46 0.97 16.86 -4.68
N GLN A 47 0.83 15.61 -4.26
CA GLN A 47 -0.48 14.94 -4.22
C GLN A 47 -0.83 14.63 -2.78
N PHE A 48 -2.10 14.85 -2.44
CA PHE A 48 -2.62 14.63 -1.11
C PHE A 48 -3.86 13.76 -1.14
N VAL A 49 -3.98 12.89 -0.13
CA VAL A 49 -5.12 11.99 0.06
C VAL A 49 -5.54 12.05 1.53
N HIS A 50 -6.83 12.21 1.75
CA HIS A 50 -7.46 12.05 3.05
C HIS A 50 -8.17 10.69 3.10
N ALA A 51 -7.77 9.84 4.03
CA ALA A 51 -8.43 8.58 4.33
C ALA A 51 -9.21 8.70 5.66
N PRO A 52 -10.54 8.68 5.64
CA PRO A 52 -11.34 8.74 6.86
C PRO A 52 -11.33 7.39 7.61
N LYS A 53 -11.60 7.44 8.92
CA LYS A 53 -11.79 6.23 9.73
C LYS A 53 -13.04 5.48 9.26
N ARG A 54 -12.92 4.17 9.03
CA ARG A 54 -14.04 3.32 8.62
C ARG A 54 -14.71 2.69 9.83
N ARG A 55 -16.03 2.82 9.93
CA ARG A 55 -16.79 2.17 11.01
C ARG A 55 -16.77 0.65 10.92
N THR A 56 -16.64 0.13 9.71
CA THR A 56 -16.67 -1.31 9.41
C THR A 56 -15.33 -2.03 9.60
N SER A 57 -14.25 -1.31 9.93
CA SER A 57 -12.93 -1.91 10.13
C SER A 57 -12.24 -1.34 11.36
N GLN A 58 -12.05 -2.19 12.38
CA GLN A 58 -11.34 -1.81 13.61
C GLN A 58 -9.87 -1.45 13.36
N GLN A 59 -9.26 -1.99 12.31
CA GLN A 59 -7.88 -1.70 11.91
C GLN A 59 -7.74 -0.40 11.10
N SER A 60 -8.85 0.31 10.85
CA SER A 60 -8.81 1.59 10.15
C SER A 60 -8.75 2.76 11.13
N TYR A 61 -8.04 3.80 10.70
CA TYR A 61 -7.91 5.07 11.39
C TYR A 61 -7.93 6.19 10.37
N ALA A 62 -8.25 7.41 10.82
CA ALA A 62 -8.21 8.57 9.96
C ALA A 62 -6.76 9.01 9.75
N TYR A 63 -6.39 9.31 8.52
CA TYR A 63 -5.08 9.87 8.20
C TYR A 63 -5.12 10.75 6.96
N VAL A 64 -4.20 11.71 6.89
CA VAL A 64 -3.89 12.47 5.68
C VAL A 64 -2.46 12.16 5.31
N PHE A 65 -2.20 11.89 4.04
CA PHE A 65 -0.84 11.81 3.54
C PHE A 65 -0.66 12.67 2.30
N GLY A 66 0.55 13.20 2.16
CA GLY A 66 1.01 13.98 1.02
C GLY A 66 2.32 13.44 0.51
N TYR A 67 2.56 13.52 -0.80
CA TYR A 67 3.84 13.13 -1.37
C TYR A 67 4.22 13.98 -2.58
N GLY A 68 5.51 14.24 -2.72
CA GLY A 68 6.10 15.08 -3.77
C GLY A 68 7.47 15.61 -3.35
N LYS A 69 8.29 16.06 -4.32
CA LYS A 69 9.66 16.55 -4.08
C LYS A 69 10.48 15.65 -3.15
N ASP A 70 10.51 14.35 -3.44
CA ASP A 70 11.17 13.28 -2.66
C ASP A 70 10.80 13.20 -1.17
N ARG A 71 9.65 13.75 -0.77
CA ARG A 71 9.18 13.74 0.61
C ARG A 71 7.77 13.16 0.70
N ILE A 72 7.52 12.45 1.78
CA ILE A 72 6.22 11.94 2.20
C ILE A 72 5.90 12.60 3.52
N LEU A 73 4.69 13.14 3.62
CA LEU A 73 4.10 13.63 4.85
C LEU A 73 2.95 12.72 5.22
N PHE A 74 2.86 12.37 6.50
CA PHE A 74 1.78 11.55 7.02
C PHE A 74 1.29 12.09 8.35
N PHE A 75 -0.02 12.21 8.49
CA PHE A 75 -0.70 12.60 9.71
C PHE A 75 -1.73 11.55 10.10
N ARG A 76 -1.75 11.16 11.37
CA ARG A 76 -2.85 10.36 11.94
C ARG A 76 -3.20 10.84 13.34
N GLU A 77 -4.43 10.60 13.75
CA GLU A 77 -4.85 10.81 15.15
C GLU A 77 -4.07 9.85 16.08
N SER A 78 -3.57 10.36 17.21
CA SER A 78 -2.97 9.51 18.24
C SER A 78 -4.04 8.70 18.98
N GLU A 79 -3.69 7.45 19.34
CA GLU A 79 -4.57 6.55 20.09
C GLU A 79 -4.62 6.86 21.59
N THR A 80 -3.66 7.63 22.11
CA THR A 80 -3.59 8.01 23.53
C THR A 80 -4.37 9.31 23.77
N GLY A 81 -5.49 9.20 24.48
CA GLY A 81 -6.47 10.28 24.67
C GLY A 81 -5.99 11.49 25.46
N GLY A 82 -6.65 12.63 25.17
CA GLY A 82 -6.43 13.97 25.71
C GLY A 82 -5.97 14.91 24.60
N GLU A 83 -6.85 15.84 24.17
CA GLU A 83 -6.69 16.76 23.01
C GLU A 83 -6.00 16.14 21.79
N ALA A 84 -6.79 15.68 20.80
CA ALA A 84 -6.38 15.02 19.55
C ALA A 84 -4.94 15.34 19.09
N ALA A 85 -3.94 14.68 19.68
CA ALA A 85 -2.56 14.90 19.34
C ALA A 85 -2.33 14.24 17.99
N ILE A 86 -2.21 15.06 16.95
CA ILE A 86 -1.96 14.57 15.60
C ILE A 86 -0.51 14.10 15.55
N ARG A 87 -0.29 12.81 15.31
CA ARG A 87 1.04 12.27 15.04
C ARG A 87 1.43 12.62 13.61
N LYS A 88 2.53 13.33 13.47
CA LYS A 88 3.17 13.67 12.20
C LYS A 88 4.37 12.77 11.95
N GLU A 89 4.46 12.19 10.76
CA GLU A 89 5.66 11.55 10.25
C GLU A 89 6.07 12.17 8.92
N GLU A 90 7.36 12.43 8.78
CA GLU A 90 7.94 12.89 7.53
C GLU A 90 9.04 11.93 7.12
N ILE A 91 8.97 11.45 5.88
CA ILE A 91 9.88 10.43 5.35
C ILE A 91 10.44 10.95 4.03
N LEU A 92 11.76 10.97 3.90
CA LEU A 92 12.41 11.16 2.59
C LEU A 92 12.26 9.87 1.78
N ARG A 93 11.96 9.97 0.49
CA ARG A 93 11.81 8.80 -0.40
C ARG A 93 13.03 7.87 -0.33
N GLN A 94 14.23 8.45 -0.25
CA GLN A 94 15.50 7.72 -0.13
C GLN A 94 15.67 6.90 1.17
N GLN A 95 14.87 7.17 2.21
CA GLN A 95 14.91 6.40 3.46
C GLN A 95 14.17 5.05 3.35
N ILE A 96 13.35 4.88 2.30
CA ILE A 96 12.54 3.69 2.10
C ILE A 96 13.44 2.56 1.61
N ALA A 97 13.51 1.47 2.38
CA ALA A 97 14.26 0.27 2.03
C ALA A 97 13.36 -0.79 1.40
N ALA A 98 12.09 -0.86 1.80
CA ALA A 98 11.12 -1.76 1.21
C ALA A 98 9.70 -1.20 1.31
N VAL A 99 8.83 -1.68 0.43
CA VAL A 99 7.39 -1.42 0.47
C VAL A 99 6.67 -2.75 0.45
N SER A 100 5.82 -3.02 1.42
CA SER A 100 4.92 -4.18 1.39
C SER A 100 3.50 -3.76 1.07
N VAL A 101 2.76 -4.63 0.40
CA VAL A 101 1.30 -4.56 0.33
C VAL A 101 0.74 -5.84 0.93
N GLU A 102 -0.16 -5.69 1.90
CA GLU A 102 -0.86 -6.81 2.52
C GLU A 102 -2.33 -6.75 2.14
N ARG A 103 -2.89 -7.88 1.71
CA ARG A 103 -4.29 -8.02 1.35
C ARG A 103 -4.88 -9.29 1.95
N GLU A 104 -5.95 -9.12 2.72
CA GLU A 104 -6.80 -10.20 3.19
C GLU A 104 -8.26 -9.82 2.93
N LEU A 105 -8.88 -10.45 1.93
CA LEU A 105 -10.23 -10.10 1.48
C LEU A 105 -10.34 -8.60 1.09
N LEU A 106 -11.11 -7.84 1.86
CA LEU A 106 -11.33 -6.38 1.70
C LEU A 106 -10.38 -5.54 2.58
N LYS A 107 -9.56 -6.18 3.41
CA LYS A 107 -8.53 -5.49 4.19
C LYS A 107 -7.30 -5.38 3.30
N ILE A 108 -6.87 -4.15 3.04
CA ILE A 108 -5.65 -3.89 2.28
C ILE A 108 -4.89 -2.73 2.92
N LYS A 109 -3.57 -2.83 2.93
CA LYS A 109 -2.68 -1.76 3.36
C LYS A 109 -1.37 -1.77 2.58
N ILE A 110 -0.84 -0.58 2.33
CA ILE A 110 0.56 -0.39 1.98
C ILE A 110 1.35 -0.19 3.28
N ILE A 111 2.56 -0.73 3.36
CA ILE A 111 3.46 -0.60 4.49
C ILE A 111 4.80 -0.11 3.96
N LEU A 112 5.25 1.06 4.39
CA LEU A 112 6.58 1.56 4.10
C LEU A 112 7.54 1.08 5.20
N HIS A 113 8.60 0.39 4.80
CA HIS A 113 9.71 0.03 5.68
C HIS A 113 10.86 1.00 5.39
N TYR A 114 11.19 1.83 6.37
CA TYR A 114 12.17 2.90 6.20
C TYR A 114 13.15 2.94 7.37
N HIS A 115 14.30 3.57 7.14
CA HIS A 115 15.30 3.81 8.18
C HIS A 115 15.36 5.29 8.56
N ASP A 116 15.36 5.57 9.85
CA ASP A 116 15.67 6.88 10.40
C ASP A 116 16.76 6.78 11.48
N ALA A 117 17.01 7.88 12.20
CA ALA A 117 18.03 7.93 13.24
C ALA A 117 17.78 6.96 14.41
N GLU A 118 16.54 6.52 14.62
CA GLU A 118 16.14 5.60 15.68
C GLU A 118 16.13 4.13 15.22
N GLY A 119 16.35 3.88 13.93
CA GLY A 119 16.47 2.55 13.35
C GLY A 119 15.42 2.25 12.27
N GLN A 120 15.04 0.98 12.16
CA GLN A 120 14.05 0.52 11.19
C GLN A 120 12.63 0.78 11.72
N LYS A 121 11.80 1.43 10.89
CA LYS A 121 10.40 1.75 11.19
C LYS A 121 9.45 1.26 10.09
N GLY A 122 8.19 1.13 10.46
CA GLY A 122 7.08 0.75 9.58
C GLY A 122 5.96 1.78 9.64
N LEU A 123 5.50 2.28 8.49
CA LEU A 123 4.33 3.16 8.39
C LEU A 123 3.26 2.51 7.52
N GLU A 124 2.05 2.35 8.08
CA GLU A 124 0.94 1.68 7.41
C GLU A 124 -0.06 2.67 6.80
N PHE A 125 -0.58 2.30 5.64
CA PHE A 125 -1.59 3.06 4.88
C PHE A 125 -2.76 2.11 4.58
N PRO A 126 -3.67 1.87 5.54
CA PRO A 126 -4.85 1.05 5.29
C PRO A 126 -5.83 1.79 4.38
N TYR A 127 -6.35 1.13 3.34
CA TYR A 127 -7.27 1.76 2.38
C TYR A 127 -8.39 0.82 1.93
N VAL A 128 -9.31 1.36 1.12
CA VAL A 128 -10.40 0.59 0.50
C VAL A 128 -9.96 0.15 -0.90
N PRO A 129 -10.03 -1.16 -1.26
CA PRO A 129 -9.56 -1.63 -2.56
C PRO A 129 -10.17 -0.90 -3.76
N SER A 130 -11.43 -0.45 -3.67
CA SER A 130 -12.13 0.29 -4.74
C SER A 130 -11.53 1.65 -5.07
N VAL A 131 -10.71 2.23 -4.19
CA VAL A 131 -10.02 3.50 -4.44
C VAL A 131 -8.51 3.32 -4.66
N TYR A 132 -8.10 2.13 -5.10
CA TYR A 132 -6.68 1.85 -5.38
C TYR A 132 -6.06 2.86 -6.36
N TYR A 133 -6.84 3.46 -7.26
CA TYR A 133 -6.39 4.52 -8.17
C TYR A 133 -5.78 5.76 -7.46
N LEU A 134 -6.05 5.97 -6.17
CA LEU A 134 -5.42 7.02 -5.36
C LEU A 134 -4.05 6.60 -4.80
N TYR A 135 -3.81 5.30 -4.67
CA TYR A 135 -2.61 4.71 -4.06
C TYR A 135 -1.65 4.13 -5.10
N ASP A 136 -2.13 3.80 -6.29
CA ASP A 136 -1.31 3.29 -7.39
C ASP A 136 -0.25 4.31 -7.85
N PRO A 137 -0.59 5.60 -8.07
CA PRO A 137 0.43 6.62 -8.38
C PRO A 137 1.44 6.83 -7.24
N PHE A 138 0.99 6.69 -5.99
CA PHE A 138 1.86 6.78 -4.81
C PHE A 138 2.84 5.61 -4.77
N LEU A 139 2.36 4.39 -4.99
CA LEU A 139 3.18 3.19 -5.03
C LEU A 139 4.22 3.26 -6.17
N ASN A 140 3.80 3.66 -7.37
CA ASN A 140 4.69 3.88 -8.50
C ASN A 140 5.79 4.91 -8.15
N TRP A 141 5.39 6.07 -7.64
CA TRP A 141 6.32 7.15 -7.30
C TRP A 141 7.33 6.75 -6.22
N ILE A 142 6.90 6.04 -5.16
CA ILE A 142 7.82 5.55 -4.13
C ILE A 142 8.86 4.60 -4.72
N LEU A 143 8.43 3.71 -5.62
CA LEU A 143 9.28 2.68 -6.21
C LEU A 143 10.16 3.20 -7.36
N GLY A 144 10.19 4.51 -7.60
CA GLY A 144 11.03 5.08 -8.65
C GLY A 144 10.46 4.91 -10.06
N ARG A 145 9.13 4.80 -10.19
CA ARG A 145 8.42 4.82 -11.48
C ARG A 145 7.61 6.10 -11.65
N GLU A 146 7.33 6.45 -12.91
CA GLU A 146 6.37 7.51 -13.23
C GLU A 146 5.01 7.21 -12.60
N LYS A 147 4.28 8.23 -12.18
CA LYS A 147 3.01 8.07 -11.46
C LYS A 147 1.99 7.28 -12.29
N GLU A 148 2.00 7.48 -13.59
CA GLU A 148 1.12 6.86 -14.58
C GLU A 148 1.65 5.50 -15.09
N PHE A 149 2.74 4.97 -14.52
CA PHE A 149 3.31 3.69 -14.92
C PHE A 149 2.29 2.55 -14.82
N MET A 150 2.17 1.80 -15.91
CA MET A 150 1.26 0.66 -16.03
C MET A 150 2.06 -0.63 -16.23
N PRO A 151 2.12 -1.53 -15.22
CA PRO A 151 2.82 -2.81 -15.35
C PRO A 151 2.43 -3.63 -16.59
N GLY A 152 1.16 -3.59 -16.98
CA GLY A 152 0.65 -4.31 -18.14
C GLY A 152 1.14 -3.81 -19.49
N VAL A 153 1.73 -2.62 -19.57
CA VAL A 153 2.40 -2.13 -20.79
C VAL A 153 3.78 -2.78 -20.90
N ALA A 154 4.57 -2.72 -19.83
CA ALA A 154 5.89 -3.35 -19.77
C ALA A 154 5.81 -4.88 -20.00
N GLU A 155 4.78 -5.54 -19.47
CA GLU A 155 4.58 -6.99 -19.67
C GLU A 155 4.31 -7.39 -21.12
N ARG A 156 3.76 -6.50 -21.96
CA ARG A 156 3.56 -6.80 -23.39
C ARG A 156 4.88 -6.83 -24.15
N GLU A 157 5.82 -5.98 -23.75
CA GLU A 157 7.15 -5.88 -24.35
C GLU A 157 8.07 -6.97 -23.82
N HIS A 158 7.94 -7.29 -22.53
CA HIS A 158 8.72 -8.32 -21.84
C HIS A 158 7.77 -9.29 -21.11
N PRO A 159 7.23 -10.32 -21.79
CA PRO A 159 6.26 -11.25 -21.19
C PRO A 159 6.82 -12.06 -20.02
N ARG A 160 5.97 -12.31 -19.02
CA ARG A 160 6.31 -13.17 -17.88
C ARG A 160 6.65 -14.60 -18.31
N PRO A 161 7.51 -15.32 -17.56
CA PRO A 161 7.85 -16.71 -17.85
C PRO A 161 6.61 -17.62 -17.88
N ARG A 162 6.38 -18.28 -19.02
CA ARG A 162 5.26 -19.23 -19.19
C ARG A 162 5.32 -20.39 -18.19
N LYS A 163 6.52 -20.77 -17.74
CA LYS A 163 6.70 -21.81 -16.74
C LYS A 163 5.93 -21.48 -15.45
N LEU A 164 5.97 -20.22 -15.00
CA LEU A 164 5.26 -19.78 -13.79
C LEU A 164 3.74 -19.92 -13.91
N TYR A 165 3.18 -19.71 -15.11
CA TYR A 165 1.75 -19.93 -15.38
C TYR A 165 1.34 -21.38 -15.12
N HIS A 166 2.18 -22.33 -15.50
CA HIS A 166 1.92 -23.76 -15.31
C HIS A 166 2.17 -24.23 -13.87
N GLU A 167 3.09 -23.59 -13.15
CA GLU A 167 3.37 -23.88 -11.74
C GLU A 167 2.29 -23.31 -10.81
N SER A 168 1.89 -22.05 -11.03
CA SER A 168 0.83 -21.40 -10.25
C SER A 168 0.24 -20.19 -10.98
N LEU A 169 -1.03 -20.32 -11.38
CA LEU A 169 -1.79 -19.22 -11.97
C LEU A 169 -1.90 -18.02 -11.01
N ALA A 170 -1.94 -18.27 -9.69
CA ALA A 170 -2.00 -17.20 -8.70
C ALA A 170 -0.69 -16.41 -8.70
N MET A 171 0.45 -17.09 -8.57
CA MET A 171 1.77 -16.46 -8.59
C MET A 171 2.02 -15.75 -9.93
N PHE A 172 1.64 -16.37 -11.06
CA PHE A 172 1.73 -15.75 -12.37
C PHE A 172 0.96 -14.42 -12.42
N ASN A 173 -0.30 -14.39 -12.00
CA ASN A 173 -1.10 -13.17 -12.03
C ASN A 173 -0.54 -12.06 -11.15
N PHE A 174 -0.15 -12.38 -9.91
CA PHE A 174 0.37 -11.39 -8.97
C PHE A 174 1.82 -10.97 -9.27
N SER A 175 2.59 -11.77 -10.00
CA SER A 175 3.94 -11.39 -10.44
C SER A 175 3.96 -10.19 -11.39
N LEU A 176 2.81 -9.79 -11.96
CA LEU A 176 2.70 -8.53 -12.73
C LEU A 176 3.11 -7.32 -11.88
N GLU A 177 2.88 -7.38 -10.57
CA GLU A 177 3.28 -6.32 -9.64
C GLU A 177 4.80 -6.08 -9.64
N ALA A 178 5.62 -7.11 -9.93
CA ALA A 178 7.08 -7.05 -9.91
C ALA A 178 7.66 -6.04 -10.90
N TYR A 179 6.94 -5.73 -11.99
CA TYR A 179 7.38 -4.78 -13.02
C TYR A 179 7.58 -3.34 -12.49
N ARG A 180 7.09 -3.02 -11.30
CA ARG A 180 7.46 -1.75 -10.66
C ARG A 180 8.94 -1.66 -10.32
N LEU A 181 9.65 -2.80 -10.22
CA LEU A 181 11.08 -2.88 -9.95
C LEU A 181 11.96 -3.18 -11.18
N GLY A 182 11.40 -3.22 -12.38
CA GLY A 182 12.16 -3.46 -13.62
C GLY A 182 11.23 -3.77 -14.79
N ASP A 183 11.74 -3.78 -16.01
CA ASP A 183 10.87 -3.86 -17.19
C ASP A 183 10.49 -5.29 -17.59
N GLY A 184 11.10 -6.31 -16.96
CA GLY A 184 10.78 -7.72 -17.14
C GLY A 184 11.57 -8.62 -16.20
N PHE A 185 11.29 -9.92 -16.24
CA PHE A 185 12.07 -10.94 -15.54
C PHE A 185 11.96 -12.30 -16.25
N ASP A 186 13.06 -13.04 -16.27
CA ASP A 186 13.11 -14.43 -16.77
C ASP A 186 13.27 -15.45 -15.64
N ASP A 187 14.09 -15.09 -14.64
CA ASP A 187 14.41 -15.94 -13.49
C ASP A 187 13.51 -15.66 -12.29
N TYR A 188 13.17 -16.73 -11.55
CA TYR A 188 12.42 -16.66 -10.31
C TYR A 188 12.62 -17.93 -9.47
N ARG A 189 12.40 -17.83 -8.15
CA ARG A 189 12.28 -18.97 -7.25
C ARG A 189 10.83 -19.13 -6.82
N TYR A 190 10.25 -20.30 -7.08
CA TYR A 190 8.90 -20.66 -6.65
C TYR A 190 8.94 -21.85 -5.68
N GLU A 191 8.23 -21.72 -4.57
CA GLU A 191 8.06 -22.77 -3.57
C GLU A 191 6.60 -22.86 -3.15
N SER A 192 6.12 -24.07 -2.84
CA SER A 192 4.78 -24.26 -2.30
C SER A 192 4.69 -25.38 -1.27
N LYS A 193 3.70 -25.25 -0.38
CA LYS A 193 3.43 -26.20 0.70
C LYS A 193 1.93 -26.46 0.81
N VAL A 194 1.56 -27.74 0.84
CA VAL A 194 0.16 -28.17 1.01
C VAL A 194 -0.11 -28.44 2.49
N HIS A 195 -1.00 -27.66 3.08
CA HIS A 195 -1.50 -27.86 4.44
C HIS A 195 -2.78 -28.69 4.41
N ARG A 196 -2.78 -29.81 5.16
CA ARG A 196 -3.97 -30.64 5.37
C ARG A 196 -4.57 -30.32 6.73
N ARG A 197 -5.86 -30.00 6.78
CA ARG A 197 -6.55 -29.80 8.07
C ARG A 197 -6.90 -31.15 8.67
N LYS A 198 -6.32 -31.47 9.84
CA LYS A 198 -6.56 -32.74 10.58
C LYS A 198 -8.05 -33.04 10.78
N TRP A 199 -8.86 -32.00 11.03
CA TRP A 199 -10.30 -32.11 11.29
C TRP A 199 -11.20 -31.99 10.05
N LEU A 200 -10.65 -31.64 8.89
CA LEU A 200 -11.38 -31.53 7.62
C LEU A 200 -10.52 -32.16 6.51
N PRO A 201 -10.52 -33.51 6.37
CA PRO A 201 -9.62 -34.23 5.49
C PRO A 201 -9.70 -33.81 4.01
N GLY A 202 -10.85 -33.27 3.58
CA GLY A 202 -11.08 -32.76 2.24
C GLY A 202 -10.62 -31.33 2.00
N LYS A 203 -10.35 -30.53 3.06
CA LYS A 203 -9.87 -29.15 2.90
C LYS A 203 -8.33 -29.11 2.91
N LYS A 204 -7.77 -28.90 1.73
CA LYS A 204 -6.36 -28.55 1.52
C LYS A 204 -6.23 -27.04 1.42
N THR A 205 -5.19 -26.49 2.01
CA THR A 205 -4.80 -25.08 1.83
C THR A 205 -3.42 -25.06 1.23
N LEU A 206 -3.27 -24.38 0.10
CA LEU A 206 -1.98 -24.17 -0.55
C LEU A 206 -1.35 -22.88 0.02
N GLU A 207 -0.09 -23.00 0.43
CA GLU A 207 0.77 -21.87 0.74
C GLU A 207 1.85 -21.77 -0.34
N GLU A 208 2.13 -20.57 -0.79
CA GLU A 208 3.03 -20.32 -1.93
C GLU A 208 3.95 -19.15 -1.65
N TRP A 209 5.18 -19.25 -2.14
CA TRP A 209 6.20 -18.20 -2.12
C TRP A 209 6.79 -18.04 -3.51
N LEU A 210 6.97 -16.80 -3.91
CA LEU A 210 7.62 -16.42 -5.16
C LEU A 210 8.65 -15.33 -4.84
N GLU A 211 9.87 -15.51 -5.31
CA GLU A 211 10.93 -14.50 -5.27
C GLU A 211 11.39 -14.23 -6.70
N ILE A 212 11.40 -12.95 -7.09
CA ILE A 212 11.82 -12.49 -8.41
C ILE A 212 12.92 -11.44 -8.24
N PRO A 213 14.17 -11.71 -8.68
CA PRO A 213 15.17 -10.67 -8.81
C PRO A 213 14.78 -9.72 -9.94
N MET A 214 14.84 -8.42 -9.68
CA MET A 214 14.46 -7.36 -10.62
C MET A 214 15.62 -6.37 -10.76
N GLU A 215 15.59 -5.52 -11.79
CA GLU A 215 16.65 -4.53 -12.05
C GLU A 215 16.92 -3.60 -10.86
N TYR A 216 15.85 -3.06 -10.26
CA TYR A 216 15.94 -2.10 -9.16
C TYR A 216 15.85 -2.74 -7.78
N GLY A 217 15.81 -4.07 -7.68
CA GLY A 217 15.77 -4.75 -6.40
C GLY A 217 15.20 -6.16 -6.47
N LYS A 218 14.37 -6.52 -5.48
CA LYS A 218 13.79 -7.87 -5.39
C LYS A 218 12.32 -7.79 -5.07
N PHE A 219 11.53 -8.59 -5.75
CA PHE A 219 10.11 -8.77 -5.47
C PHE A 219 9.88 -10.10 -4.77
N GLU A 220 9.19 -10.08 -3.63
CA GLU A 220 8.73 -11.28 -2.95
C GLU A 220 7.21 -11.28 -2.88
N LEU A 221 6.60 -12.45 -3.07
CA LEU A 221 5.16 -12.66 -2.94
C LEU A 221 4.92 -13.91 -2.10
N HIS A 222 4.01 -13.78 -1.13
CA HIS A 222 3.52 -14.84 -0.28
C HIS A 222 1.99 -14.91 -0.37
N SER A 223 1.46 -16.12 -0.46
CA SER A 223 0.02 -16.38 -0.53
C SER A 223 -0.36 -17.54 0.39
N LEU A 224 -1.36 -17.32 1.24
CA LEU A 224 -1.95 -18.34 2.11
C LEU A 224 -3.46 -18.11 2.24
N GLY A 225 -4.25 -18.97 1.59
CA GLY A 225 -5.72 -18.85 1.63
C GLY A 225 -6.20 -17.52 1.02
N TYR A 226 -6.76 -16.63 1.86
CA TYR A 226 -7.19 -15.30 1.43
C TYR A 226 -6.14 -14.21 1.63
N PHE A 227 -5.10 -14.51 2.41
CA PHE A 227 -4.00 -13.59 2.69
C PHE A 227 -3.01 -13.62 1.54
N ARG A 228 -2.60 -12.42 1.11
CA ARG A 228 -1.49 -12.19 0.19
C ARG A 228 -0.64 -11.07 0.75
N LYS A 229 0.67 -11.21 0.63
CA LYS A 229 1.64 -10.17 0.91
C LYS A 229 2.64 -10.15 -0.22
N TRP A 230 2.88 -8.99 -0.79
CA TRP A 230 4.04 -8.80 -1.64
C TRP A 230 4.90 -7.66 -1.13
N THR A 231 6.21 -7.79 -1.31
CA THR A 231 7.19 -6.83 -0.85
C THR A 231 8.15 -6.49 -1.97
N TYR A 232 8.31 -5.19 -2.20
CA TYR A 232 9.33 -4.60 -3.05
C TYR A 232 10.52 -4.26 -2.16
N TYR A 233 11.64 -4.96 -2.30
CA TYR A 233 12.90 -4.59 -1.67
C TYR A 233 13.69 -3.74 -2.64
N LEU A 234 14.02 -2.52 -2.26
CA LEU A 234 14.77 -1.60 -3.10
C LEU A 234 16.26 -1.90 -2.93
N SER A 235 16.95 -2.13 -4.04
CA SER A 235 18.41 -1.97 -4.04
C SER A 235 18.67 -0.47 -3.82
N GLY A 236 19.66 -0.07 -3.01
CA GLY A 236 19.90 1.32 -2.59
C GLY A 236 20.15 2.37 -3.71
N LYS A 237 19.94 1.98 -4.97
CA LYS A 237 19.87 2.83 -6.14
C LYS A 237 18.40 3.01 -6.55
N VAL A 238 17.63 3.79 -5.79
CA VAL A 238 16.37 4.32 -6.35
C VAL A 238 16.78 5.31 -7.44
N SER A 239 16.64 4.91 -8.70
CA SER A 239 16.94 5.73 -9.86
C SER A 239 16.17 7.06 -9.77
N LYS A 240 16.86 8.15 -10.14
CA LYS A 240 16.31 9.51 -10.18
C LYS A 240 15.16 9.55 -11.18
N ILE A 241 13.98 9.92 -10.69
CA ILE A 241 12.93 10.59 -11.49
C ILE A 241 13.02 12.05 -11.11
#